data_AF-A0A9X4QPL5-F1
#
_entry.id   AF-A0A9X4QPL5-F1
#
_cell.length_a   1.000
_cell.length_b   1.000
_cell.length_c   1.000
_cell.angle_alpha   90.00
_cell.angle_beta   90.00
_cell.angle_gamma   90.00
#
_symmetry.space_group_name_H-M   'P 1'
#
loop_
_entity.id
_entity.type
_entity.pdbx_description
1 polymer ?
#
loop_
_entity_poly.entity_id
_entity_poly.type
_entity_poly.pdbx_seq_one_letter_code
_entity_poly.pdbx_strand_id
1 'polypeptide(L)'
;MGKTIEIFKDGSPQSDALEAQVRALACPRCSILVYDTGSPDLEAKMQAKAAEYGIESLPAVTLDGKAVTPEQLNKGNVAQVVRSLFHK
;
A
#
# COMPACT_ATOMS: atom_id res chain seq x y z
N MET A 1 -15.90 -6.57 9.90
CA MET A 1 -15.51 -5.14 9.95
C MET A 1 -14.70 -4.85 8.69
N GLY A 2 -14.98 -3.77 7.98
CA GLY A 2 -14.22 -3.39 6.77
C GLY A 2 -12.79 -2.97 7.15
N LYS A 3 -11.80 -3.37 6.36
CA LYS A 3 -10.40 -2.95 6.55
C LYS A 3 -10.12 -1.72 5.70
N THR A 4 -9.42 -0.74 6.27
CA THR A 4 -8.88 0.38 5.49
C THR A 4 -7.53 -0.04 4.91
N ILE A 5 -7.36 0.14 3.62
CA ILE A 5 -6.17 -0.23 2.88
C ILE A 5 -5.64 1.06 2.28
N GLU A 6 -4.38 1.40 2.55
CA GLU A 6 -3.78 2.57 1.95
C GLU A 6 -2.56 2.15 1.13
N ILE A 7 -2.46 2.65 -0.10
CA ILE A 7 -1.44 2.27 -1.06
C ILE A 7 -0.58 3.50 -1.31
N PHE A 8 0.72 3.36 -1.14
CA PHE A 8 1.72 4.42 -1.27
C PHE A 8 2.51 4.16 -2.55
N LYS A 9 2.25 4.98 -3.57
CA LYS A 9 2.81 4.88 -4.92
C LYS A 9 3.90 5.92 -5.10
N ASP A 10 5.01 5.50 -5.70
CA ASP A 10 6.13 6.36 -6.10
C ASP A 10 6.06 6.79 -7.58
N GLY A 11 4.98 6.42 -8.29
CA GLY A 11 4.82 6.67 -9.72
C GLY A 11 5.54 5.67 -10.63
N SER A 12 6.18 4.64 -10.07
CA SER A 12 6.77 3.56 -10.86
C SER A 12 5.72 2.55 -11.35
N PRO A 13 5.98 1.84 -12.47
CA PRO A 13 5.08 0.79 -12.96
C PRO A 13 4.88 -0.34 -11.95
N GLN A 14 5.78 -0.50 -10.97
CA GLN A 14 5.63 -1.47 -9.90
C GLN A 14 4.52 -1.07 -8.91
N SER A 15 4.42 0.21 -8.57
CA SER A 15 3.36 0.72 -7.69
C SER A 15 1.98 0.62 -8.35
N ASP A 16 1.91 0.80 -9.67
CA ASP A 16 0.66 0.65 -10.44
C ASP A 16 0.18 -0.80 -10.47
N ALA A 17 1.11 -1.74 -10.73
CA ALA A 17 0.82 -3.17 -10.65
C ALA A 17 0.40 -3.61 -9.23
N LEU A 18 0.94 -2.98 -8.19
CA LEU A 18 0.55 -3.22 -6.80
C LEU A 18 -0.87 -2.75 -6.51
N GLU A 19 -1.25 -1.55 -6.96
CA GLU A 19 -2.60 -1.01 -6.82
C GLU A 19 -3.66 -1.92 -7.44
N ALA A 20 -3.43 -2.34 -8.69
CA ALA A 20 -4.34 -3.22 -9.40
C ALA A 20 -4.57 -4.54 -8.65
N GLN A 21 -3.51 -5.09 -8.06
CA GLN A 21 -3.58 -6.34 -7.30
C GLN A 21 -4.28 -6.17 -5.95
N VAL A 22 -3.99 -5.09 -5.23
CA VAL A 22 -4.69 -4.77 -3.98
C VAL A 22 -6.18 -4.59 -4.24
N ARG A 23 -6.56 -3.87 -5.31
CA ARG A 23 -7.98 -3.74 -5.73
C ARG A 23 -8.62 -5.09 -6.07
N ALA A 24 -7.89 -5.98 -6.76
CA ALA A 24 -8.39 -7.30 -7.10
C ALA A 24 -8.55 -8.22 -5.89
N LEU A 25 -7.71 -8.07 -4.86
CA LEU A 25 -7.70 -8.88 -3.65
C LEU A 25 -8.52 -8.30 -2.50
N ALA A 26 -8.84 -7.01 -2.56
CA ALA A 26 -9.60 -6.32 -1.53
C ALA A 26 -11.04 -6.85 -1.45
N CYS A 27 -11.51 -7.08 -0.22
CA CYS A 27 -12.89 -7.47 0.02
C CYS A 27 -13.85 -6.33 -0.36
N PRO A 28 -15.10 -6.62 -0.75
CA PRO A 28 -16.09 -5.60 -1.13
C PRO A 28 -16.47 -4.62 0.00
N ARG A 29 -16.04 -4.89 1.24
CA ARG A 29 -16.25 -4.02 2.42
C ARG A 29 -14.99 -3.25 2.82
N CYS A 30 -13.88 -3.40 2.09
CA CYS A 30 -12.64 -2.71 2.39
C CYS A 30 -12.60 -1.34 1.69
N SER A 31 -12.08 -0.33 2.38
CA SER A 31 -11.86 1.00 1.83
C SER A 31 -10.43 1.08 1.31
N ILE A 32 -10.25 1.42 0.04
CA ILE A 32 -8.93 1.58 -0.57
C ILE A 32 -8.65 3.06 -0.76
N LEU A 33 -7.57 3.54 -0.16
CA LEU A 33 -6.98 4.85 -0.40
C LEU A 33 -5.69 4.69 -1.17
N VAL A 34 -5.45 5.58 -2.13
CA VAL A 34 -4.23 5.59 -2.93
C VAL A 34 -3.59 6.94 -2.77
N TYR A 35 -2.35 6.93 -2.29
CA TYR A 35 -1.46 8.09 -2.19
C TYR A 35 -0.37 7.94 -3.24
N ASP A 36 -0.17 8.99 -4.02
CA ASP A 36 0.75 8.98 -5.17
C ASP A 36 1.63 10.22 -5.09
N THR A 37 2.93 10.06 -5.37
CA THR A 37 3.89 11.18 -5.44
C THR A 37 3.67 12.06 -6.67
N GLY A 38 2.86 11.63 -7.64
CA GLY A 38 2.58 12.42 -8.84
C GLY A 38 1.78 13.71 -8.58
N SER A 39 1.23 13.91 -7.38
CA SER A 39 0.52 15.14 -7.00
C SER A 39 1.10 15.73 -5.71
N PRO A 40 1.46 17.02 -5.67
CA PRO A 40 2.10 17.63 -4.50
C PRO A 40 1.23 17.59 -3.23
N ASP A 41 -0.10 17.64 -3.40
CA ASP A 41 -1.06 17.54 -2.28
C ASP A 41 -1.11 16.12 -1.68
N LEU A 42 -0.97 15.10 -2.54
CA LEU A 42 -0.94 13.70 -2.12
C LEU A 42 0.43 13.31 -1.59
N GLU A 43 1.51 13.83 -2.17
CA GLU A 43 2.88 13.59 -1.72
C GLU A 43 3.10 14.03 -0.27
N ALA A 44 2.66 15.23 0.10
CA ALA A 44 2.77 15.73 1.47
C ALA A 44 2.00 14.85 2.47
N LYS A 45 0.77 14.44 2.11
CA LYS A 45 -0.02 13.51 2.92
C LYS A 45 0.61 12.13 3.01
N MET A 46 1.16 11.65 1.89
CA MET A 46 1.82 10.37 1.78
C MET A 46 3.05 10.33 2.68
N GLN A 47 3.91 11.35 2.64
CA GLN A 47 5.08 11.45 3.51
C GLN A 47 4.70 11.54 4.99
N ALA A 48 3.69 12.34 5.33
CA ALA A 48 3.22 12.43 6.72
C ALA A 48 2.73 11.06 7.21
N LYS A 49 1.89 10.37 6.44
CA LYS A 49 1.38 9.04 6.77
C LYS A 49 2.50 7.99 6.79
N ALA A 50 3.37 8.01 5.79
CA ALA A 50 4.52 7.13 5.72
C ALA A 50 5.40 7.29 6.97
N ALA A 51 5.69 8.52 7.40
CA ALA A 51 6.42 8.79 8.63
C ALA A 51 5.66 8.33 9.89
N GLU A 52 4.35 8.57 9.98
CA GLU A 52 3.51 8.05 11.08
C GLU A 52 3.57 6.52 11.18
N TYR A 53 3.66 5.83 10.04
CA TYR A 53 3.69 4.38 9.97
C TYR A 53 5.10 3.77 9.92
N GLY A 54 6.16 4.58 9.87
CA GLY A 54 7.56 4.13 9.75
C GLY A 54 7.92 3.55 8.38
N ILE A 55 7.26 4.00 7.31
CA ILE A 55 7.52 3.60 5.92
C ILE A 55 8.66 4.46 5.38
N GLU A 56 9.83 3.86 5.24
CA GLU A 56 11.04 4.50 4.68
C GLU A 56 11.29 4.12 3.22
N SER A 57 10.46 3.27 2.63
CA SER A 57 10.62 2.76 1.27
C SER A 57 9.29 2.64 0.55
N LEU A 58 9.29 3.02 -0.73
CA LEU A 58 8.16 2.92 -1.64
C LEU A 58 8.51 1.97 -2.79
N PRO A 59 7.52 1.28 -3.38
CA PRO A 59 6.09 1.33 -3.06
C PRO A 59 5.73 0.57 -1.76
N ALA A 60 4.70 1.03 -1.04
CA ALA A 60 4.26 0.43 0.24
C ALA A 60 2.74 0.31 0.35
N VAL A 61 2.27 -0.55 1.25
CA VAL A 61 0.84 -0.71 1.56
C VAL A 61 0.67 -0.68 3.07
N THR A 62 -0.38 -0.02 3.56
CA THR A 62 -0.84 -0.15 4.94
C THR A 62 -2.17 -0.88 4.97
N LEU A 63 -2.38 -1.67 6.00
CA LEU A 63 -3.66 -2.28 6.31
C LEU A 63 -4.06 -1.85 7.72
N ASP A 64 -5.15 -1.11 7.85
CA ASP A 64 -5.71 -0.70 9.14
C ASP A 64 -4.70 0.11 9.98
N GLY A 65 -3.90 0.95 9.30
CA GLY A 65 -2.81 1.72 9.91
C GLY A 65 -1.54 0.92 10.25
N LYS A 66 -1.41 -0.33 9.79
CA LYS A 66 -0.17 -1.11 9.88
C LYS A 66 0.55 -1.11 8.55
N ALA A 67 1.74 -0.53 8.51
CA ALA A 67 2.64 -0.64 7.37
C ALA A 67 3.04 -2.10 7.12
N VAL A 68 2.97 -2.49 5.85
CA VAL A 68 3.58 -3.72 5.36
C VAL A 68 5.06 -3.40 5.11
N THR A 69 5.93 -3.96 5.94
CA THR A 69 7.37 -3.63 5.91
C THR A 69 8.03 -4.05 4.59
N PRO A 70 9.07 -3.33 4.15
CA PRO A 70 9.82 -3.64 2.92
C PRO A 70 10.45 -5.04 2.95
N GLU A 71 10.74 -5.61 4.13
CA GLU A 71 11.18 -7.01 4.26
C GLU A 71 10.16 -8.02 3.74
N GLN A 72 8.87 -7.69 3.85
CA GLN A 72 7.78 -8.50 3.31
C GLN A 72 7.71 -8.34 1.78
N LEU A 73 7.98 -7.14 1.25
CA LEU A 73 7.91 -6.83 -0.18
C LEU A 73 9.14 -7.33 -0.98
N ASN A 74 10.32 -7.31 -0.37
CA ASN A 74 11.60 -7.59 -1.03
C ASN A 74 11.88 -9.10 -1.22
N LYS A 75 11.14 -9.99 -0.54
CA LYS A 75 11.35 -11.45 -0.58
C LYS A 75 10.70 -12.18 -1.77
N GLY A 76 10.28 -11.44 -2.78
CA GLY A 76 9.77 -12.01 -4.03
C GLY A 76 8.27 -11.91 -4.13
N ASN A 77 7.84 -11.18 -5.16
CA ASN A 77 6.46 -11.02 -5.58
C ASN A 77 5.54 -10.37 -4.53
N VAL A 78 5.59 -9.04 -4.49
CA VAL A 78 4.67 -8.15 -3.75
C VAL A 78 3.20 -8.63 -3.82
N ALA A 79 2.78 -9.16 -4.96
CA ALA A 79 1.52 -9.87 -5.20
C ALA A 79 1.14 -10.90 -4.12
N GLN A 80 2.08 -11.80 -3.83
CA GLN A 80 1.90 -12.97 -2.99
C GLN A 80 1.82 -12.59 -1.52
N VAL A 81 2.56 -11.53 -1.17
CA VAL A 81 2.63 -10.95 0.17
C VAL A 81 1.32 -10.26 0.50
N VAL A 82 0.83 -9.41 -0.41
CA VAL A 82 -0.48 -8.78 -0.34
C VAL A 82 -1.56 -9.86 -0.25
N ARG A 83 -1.54 -10.89 -1.10
CA ARG A 83 -2.53 -11.97 -1.00
C ARG A 83 -2.54 -12.66 0.37
N SER A 84 -1.37 -12.91 0.96
CA SER A 84 -1.24 -13.54 2.29
C SER A 84 -1.70 -12.63 3.44
N LEU A 85 -1.57 -11.32 3.30
CA LEU A 85 -1.95 -10.36 4.34
C LEU A 85 -3.47 -10.10 4.39
N PHE A 86 -4.17 -10.29 3.28
CA PHE A 86 -5.59 -9.96 3.16
C PHE A 86 -6.51 -11.19 3.33
N HIS A 87 -5.98 -12.41 3.19
CA HIS A 87 -6.72 -13.68 3.28
C HIS A 87 -6.39 -14.54 4.52
N LYS A 88 -5.74 -13.96 5.53
CA LYS A 88 -5.43 -14.66 6.79
C LYS A 88 -6.40 -14.25 7.89
#